data_AF-A0A918KNI4-F1
#
_entry.id   AF-A0A918KNI4-F1
#
_cell.length_a   1.000
_cell.length_b   1.000
_cell.length_c   1.000
_cell.angle_alpha   90.00
_cell.angle_beta   90.00
_cell.angle_gamma   90.00
#
_symmetry.space_group_name_H-M   'P 1'
#
loop_
_entity.id
_entity.type
_entity.pdbx_description
1 polymer ?
#
loop_
_entity_poly.entity_id
_entity_poly.type
_entity_poly.pdbx_seq_one_letter_code
_entity_poly.pdbx_strand_id
1 'polypeptide(L)' 'MSDLYRKEALAHRSRALFGDVRLQAPPATWLITALLLVLVAIVFAGAFLLQVQTDEGPLRLIDWLFGA' A
#
# COMPACT_ATOMS: atom_id res chain seq x y z
N MET A 1 34.20 -46.92 10.22
CA MET A 1 32.78 -46.75 10.64
C MET A 1 32.40 -45.27 10.78
N SER A 2 33.32 -44.38 11.18
CA SER A 2 33.12 -42.92 11.25
C SER A 2 32.85 -42.22 9.91
N ASP A 3 33.38 -42.75 8.81
CA ASP A 3 33.22 -42.12 7.48
C ASP A 3 31.83 -42.29 6.87
N LEU A 4 31.09 -43.34 7.26
CA LEU A 4 29.73 -43.57 6.77
C LEU A 4 28.75 -42.52 7.34
N TYR A 5 28.81 -42.30 8.66
CA TYR A 5 28.01 -41.27 9.35
C TYR A 5 28.36 -39.85 8.93
N ARG A 6 29.64 -39.58 8.63
CA ARG A 6 30.08 -38.28 8.10
C ARG A 6 29.48 -38.01 6.72
N LYS A 7 29.33 -39.04 5.88
CA LYS A 7 28.80 -38.91 4.51
C LYS A 7 27.28 -38.70 4.52
N GLU A 8 26.55 -39.39 5.38
CA GLU A 8 25.10 -39.21 5.58
C GLU A 8 24.76 -37.84 6.18
N ALA A 9 25.53 -37.37 7.16
CA ALA A 9 25.34 -36.05 7.75
C ALA A 9 25.60 -34.90 6.76
N LEU A 10 26.48 -35.10 5.77
CA LEU A 10 26.74 -34.14 4.69
C LEU A 10 25.66 -34.17 3.60
N ALA A 11 25.11 -35.35 3.29
CA ALA A 11 24.09 -35.52 2.24
C ALA A 11 22.73 -34.90 2.62
N HIS A 12 22.36 -34.89 3.90
CA HIS A 12 21.05 -34.39 4.36
C HIS A 12 21.04 -32.94 4.88
N ARG A 13 22.19 -32.23 4.86
CA ARG A 13 22.32 -30.91 5.49
C ARG A 13 21.80 -29.72 4.67
N SER A 14 21.56 -29.86 3.37
CA SER A 14 21.61 -28.67 2.49
C SER A 14 20.32 -28.19 1.84
N ARG A 15 19.19 -28.89 1.89
CA ARG A 15 18.07 -28.48 1.00
C ARG A 15 16.62 -28.55 1.47
N ALA A 16 16.32 -29.12 2.63
CA ALA A 16 14.91 -29.30 3.04
C ALA A 16 14.52 -28.64 4.37
N LEU A 17 15.48 -28.15 5.18
CA LEU A 17 15.20 -27.72 6.56
C LEU A 17 14.87 -26.23 6.71
N PHE A 18 15.06 -25.43 5.66
CA PHE A 18 14.65 -24.04 5.62
C PHE A 18 13.64 -23.95 4.49
N GLY A 19 12.37 -24.25 4.79
CA GLY A 19 11.27 -23.98 3.87
C GLY A 19 11.37 -22.55 3.37
N ASP A 20 11.04 -22.33 2.10
CA ASP A 20 11.19 -21.05 1.39
C ASP A 20 10.98 -19.85 2.31
N VAL A 21 12.07 -19.24 2.78
CA VAL A 21 12.02 -18.05 3.61
C VAL A 21 11.72 -16.91 2.67
N ARG A 22 10.43 -16.63 2.46
CA ARG A 22 10.02 -15.41 1.79
C ARG A 22 10.36 -14.24 2.72
N LEU A 23 11.49 -13.61 2.48
CA LEU A 23 11.85 -12.31 3.03
C LEU A 23 10.85 -11.30 2.49
N GLN A 24 9.69 -11.21 3.13
CA GLN A 24 8.69 -10.19 2.82
C GLN A 24 9.25 -8.88 3.37
N ALA A 25 9.84 -8.08 2.49
CA ALA A 25 10.20 -6.71 2.84
C ALA A 25 8.93 -6.00 3.34
N PRO A 26 9.01 -5.21 4.42
CA PRO A 26 7.87 -4.42 4.84
C PRO A 26 7.41 -3.56 3.65
N PRO A 27 6.09 -3.45 3.41
CA PRO A 27 5.58 -2.61 2.33
C PRO A 27 6.22 -1.24 2.42
N ALA A 28 6.61 -0.68 1.26
CA ALA A 28 7.35 0.57 1.19
C ALA A 28 6.70 1.60 2.11
N THR A 29 7.45 2.13 3.08
CA THR A 29 6.95 3.02 4.14
C THR A 29 6.20 4.24 3.61
N TRP A 30 6.50 4.63 2.37
CA TRP A 30 5.88 5.73 1.63
C TRP A 30 4.48 5.44 1.07
N LEU A 31 4.04 4.18 1.07
CA LEU A 31 2.73 3.79 0.52
C LEU A 31 1.60 4.52 1.25
N ILE A 32 1.69 4.62 2.58
CA ILE A 32 0.69 5.33 3.38
C ILE A 32 0.66 6.81 3.01
N THR A 33 1.84 7.44 2.88
CA THR A 33 1.96 8.84 2.46
C THR A 33 1.38 9.06 1.06
N ALA A 34 1.66 8.17 0.11
CA ALA A 34 1.11 8.26 -1.24
C ALA A 34 -0.42 8.13 -1.23
N LEU A 35 -0.97 7.18 -0.47
CA LEU A 35 -2.42 7.02 -0.31
C LEU A 35 -3.07 8.26 0.30
N LEU A 36 -2.42 8.88 1.29
CA LEU A 36 -2.90 10.14 1.89
C LEU A 36 -2.88 11.28 0.88
N LEU A 37 -1.83 11.42 0.08
CA LEU A 37 -1.76 12.44 -0.97
C LEU A 37 -2.85 12.24 -2.03
N VAL A 38 -3.11 10.99 -2.43
CA VAL A 38 -4.22 10.67 -3.35
C VAL A 38 -5.57 11.05 -2.74
N LEU A 39 -5.80 10.72 -1.47
CA LEU A 39 -7.03 11.09 -0.78
C LEU A 39 -7.23 12.61 -0.74
N VAL A 40 -6.19 13.35 -0.38
CA VAL A 40 -6.22 14.81 -0.37
C VAL A 40 -6.54 15.34 -1.77
N ALA A 41 -5.87 14.83 -2.81
CA ALA A 41 -6.13 15.24 -4.19
C ALA A 41 -7.60 14.99 -4.60
N ILE A 42 -8.20 13.88 -4.19
CA ILE A 42 -9.63 13.59 -4.46
C ILE A 42 -10.54 14.59 -3.76
N VAL A 43 -10.27 14.93 -2.50
CA VAL A 43 -11.07 15.92 -1.75
C VAL A 43 -10.99 17.29 -2.43
N PHE A 44 -9.78 17.73 -2.79
CA PHE A 44 -9.60 18.98 -3.52
C PHE A 44 -10.28 18.95 -4.90
N ALA A 45 -10.13 17.86 -5.65
CA ALA A 45 -10.81 17.71 -6.93
C ALA A 45 -12.32 17.80 -6.78
N GLY A 46 -12.91 17.14 -5.78
CA GLY A 46 -14.33 17.24 -5.47
C GLY A 46 -14.76 18.67 -5.15
N ALA A 47 -14.02 19.36 -4.27
CA ALA A 47 -14.33 20.71 -3.84
C ALA A 47 -14.34 21.74 -5.00
N PHE A 48 -13.41 21.61 -5.95
CA PHE A 48 -13.22 22.59 -7.03
C PHE A 48 -13.83 22.19 -8.39
N LEU A 49 -13.98 20.91 -8.69
CA LEU A 49 -14.51 20.44 -9.98
C LEU A 49 -16.00 20.10 -9.94
N LEU A 50 -16.55 19.75 -8.77
CA LEU A 50 -17.98 19.48 -8.66
C LEU A 50 -18.77 20.77 -8.49
N GLN A 51 -19.92 20.81 -9.16
CA GLN A 51 -20.88 21.89 -9.07
C GLN A 51 -22.17 21.37 -8.43
N VAL A 52 -22.73 22.17 -7.54
CA VAL A 52 -24.04 21.97 -6.94
C VAL A 52 -25.02 22.88 -7.67
N GLN A 53 -26.09 22.31 -8.19
CA GLN A 53 -27.15 23.08 -8.83
C GLN A 53 -28.04 23.68 -7.74
N THR A 54 -28.11 25.01 -7.66
CA THR A 54 -29.04 25.74 -6.78
C THR A 54 -30.09 26.46 -7.62
N ASP A 55 -31.11 27.02 -6.95
CA ASP A 55 -32.16 27.81 -7.59
C ASP A 55 -31.62 29.09 -8.26
N GLU A 56 -30.47 29.59 -7.80
CA GLU A 56 -29.80 30.78 -8.32
C GLU A 56 -28.75 30.46 -9.42
N GLY A 57 -28.42 29.19 -9.63
CA GLY A 57 -27.47 28.74 -10.65
C GLY A 57 -26.52 27.63 -10.19
N PRO A 58 -25.56 27.22 -11.04
CA PRO A 58 -24.53 26.26 -10.64
C PRO A 58 -23.47 26.93 -9.77
N LEU A 59 -23.32 26.45 -8.54
CA LEU A 59 -22.30 26.91 -7.59
C LEU A 59 -21.21 25.84 -7.42
N ARG A 60 -19.96 26.22 -7.12
CA ARG A 60 -18.93 25.20 -6.81
C ARG A 60 -19.24 24.56 -5.46
N LEU A 61 -18.90 23.29 -5.31
CA LEU A 61 -19.12 22.56 -4.06
C LEU A 61 -18.48 23.27 -2.85
N ILE A 62 -17.29 23.86 -3.03
CA ILE A 62 -16.63 24.63 -1.98
C ILE A 62 -17.40 25.88 -1.57
N ASP A 63 -17.88 26.67 -2.53
CA ASP A 63 -18.63 27.91 -2.27
C ASP A 63 -19.95 27.57 -1.54
N TRP A 64 -20.57 26.45 -1.94
CA TRP A 64 -21.80 25.95 -1.31
C TRP A 64 -21.57 25.50 0.14
N LEU A 65 -20.46 24.82 0.42
CA LEU A 65 -20.10 24.38 1.77
C LEU A 65 -19.81 25.55 2.72
N PHE A 66 -19.21 26.63 2.22
CA PHE A 66 -18.86 27.80 3.02
C PHE A 66 -19.94 28.89 3.04
N GLY A 67 -21.05 28.70 2.33
CA GLY A 67 -22.17 29.65 2.29
C GLY A 67 -21.82 30.99 1.65
N ALA A 68 -20.89 30.96 0.69
CA ALA A 68 -20.41 32.14 -0.05
C ALA A 68 -21.22 32.40 -1.33
#